data_AF-A0A257ERE9-F1
#
_entry.id   AF-A0A257ERE9-F1
#
_cell.length_a   1.000
_cell.length_b   1.000
_cell.length_c   1.000
_cell.angle_alpha   90.00
_cell.angle_beta   90.00
_cell.angle_gamma   90.00
#
_symmetry.space_group_name_H-M   'P 1'
#
loop_
_entity.id
_entity.type
_entity.pdbx_description
1 polymer ?
#
loop_
_entity_poly.entity_id
_entity_poly.type
_entity_poly.pdbx_seq_one_letter_code
_entity_poly.pdbx_strand_id
1 'polypeptide(L)'
;MSWITRTRQQLTGFMSRRETPDNLWTKCRACGSMVYTKEWEENLSVCPRCEHHDRIGPKTRFTQIFDGEFATVAVAKVAEDPLKFRDQKRYVDRLRAAKAATGEPEAMTVGDGRIGGVRAIVAVQNFAFMGGSMGMGVGEAFLAGARAAVAAGVPFVVFTAAGGARMQEGILSLMQMPRTTVGIAELKEAGLPYVVVLTDPTTGGVTASYAMLGDVQIAEPNALIGFAGQRVIEQTIREKLPEGFQRAEYLLDHGMLDMVVHRRELKDTLAKLLGLLTARRLAA
;
A
#
# COMPACT_ATOMS: atom_id res chain seq x y z
N MET A 1 -40.99 -47.08 1.82
CA MET A 1 -40.60 -45.64 1.83
C MET A 1 -41.64 -44.85 1.06
N SER A 2 -42.23 -43.82 1.67
CA SER A 2 -43.38 -43.06 1.14
C SER A 2 -43.01 -42.21 -0.07
N TRP A 3 -43.96 -42.02 -1.01
CA TRP A 3 -43.78 -41.21 -2.21
C TRP A 3 -43.41 -39.74 -1.90
N ILE A 4 -43.83 -39.22 -0.74
CA ILE A 4 -43.50 -37.89 -0.22
C ILE A 4 -42.01 -37.72 0.03
N THR A 5 -41.30 -38.82 0.36
CA THR A 5 -39.86 -38.79 0.63
C THR A 5 -39.04 -38.73 -0.66
N ARG A 6 -39.59 -39.20 -1.80
CA ARG A 6 -38.94 -39.13 -3.12
C ARG A 6 -38.98 -37.73 -3.74
N THR A 7 -40.09 -37.02 -3.61
CA THR A 7 -40.26 -35.69 -4.23
C THR A 7 -39.41 -34.61 -3.57
N ARG A 8 -39.13 -34.74 -2.25
CA ARG A 8 -38.30 -33.77 -1.52
C ARG A 8 -36.81 -33.85 -1.88
N GLN A 9 -36.32 -35.02 -2.32
CA GLN A 9 -34.93 -35.19 -2.78
C GLN A 9 -34.70 -34.69 -4.21
N GLN A 10 -35.74 -34.56 -5.04
CA GLN A 10 -35.60 -34.06 -6.41
C GLN A 10 -35.63 -32.52 -6.51
N LEU A 11 -36.20 -31.81 -5.53
CA LEU A 11 -36.26 -30.35 -5.51
C LEU A 11 -35.03 -29.67 -4.87
N THR A 12 -34.16 -30.43 -4.20
CA THR A 12 -32.94 -29.89 -3.56
C THR A 12 -31.72 -29.86 -4.49
N GLY A 13 -31.85 -30.31 -5.74
CA GLY A 13 -30.74 -30.40 -6.70
C GLY A 13 -30.45 -29.14 -7.53
N PHE A 14 -31.27 -28.08 -7.43
CA PHE A 14 -31.21 -26.94 -8.36
C PHE A 14 -31.06 -25.55 -7.72
N MET A 15 -30.83 -25.46 -6.41
CA MET A 15 -30.45 -24.20 -5.78
C MET A 15 -29.03 -24.33 -5.24
N SER A 16 -28.05 -23.92 -6.05
CA SER A 16 -26.75 -23.57 -5.51
C SER A 16 -27.00 -22.49 -4.47
N ARG A 17 -26.71 -22.84 -3.22
CA ARG A 17 -26.75 -21.90 -2.11
C ARG A 17 -25.68 -20.86 -2.45
N ARG A 18 -26.08 -19.71 -3.00
CA ARG A 18 -25.21 -18.54 -3.13
C ARG A 18 -24.70 -18.26 -1.71
N GLU A 19 -23.45 -18.62 -1.45
CA GLU A 19 -22.76 -18.24 -0.23
C GLU A 19 -22.83 -16.71 -0.17
N THR A 20 -23.66 -16.22 0.73
CA THR A 20 -23.79 -14.79 0.97
C THR A 20 -22.52 -14.38 1.72
N PRO A 21 -21.76 -13.38 1.27
CA PRO A 21 -20.57 -12.96 2.00
C PRO A 21 -20.95 -12.58 3.43
N ASP A 22 -20.17 -13.04 4.41
CA ASP A 22 -20.50 -12.94 5.84
C ASP A 22 -20.71 -11.51 6.37
N ASN A 23 -20.30 -10.47 5.61
CA ASN A 23 -20.49 -9.07 5.99
C ASN A 23 -21.03 -8.22 4.83
N LEU A 24 -22.36 -8.09 4.76
CA LEU A 24 -23.06 -7.18 3.82
C LEU A 24 -22.74 -5.70 4.09
N TRP A 25 -22.21 -5.36 5.27
CA TRP A 25 -21.97 -3.99 5.69
C TRP A 25 -20.53 -3.78 6.12
N THR A 26 -19.97 -2.64 5.74
CA THR A 26 -18.66 -2.14 6.16
C THR A 26 -18.86 -0.91 7.05
N LYS A 27 -18.21 -0.90 8.21
CA LYS A 27 -18.24 0.24 9.15
C LYS A 27 -17.09 1.19 8.85
N CYS A 28 -17.39 2.45 8.54
CA CYS A 28 -16.36 3.48 8.37
C CYS A 28 -15.61 3.74 9.69
N ARG A 29 -14.28 3.73 9.65
CA ARG A 29 -13.43 3.97 10.84
C ARG A 29 -13.45 5.43 11.32
N ALA A 30 -13.77 6.37 10.43
CA ALA A 30 -13.82 7.80 10.76
C ALA A 30 -15.18 8.22 11.33
N CYS A 31 -16.26 8.06 10.57
CA CYS A 31 -17.60 8.54 10.97
C CYS A 31 -18.48 7.46 11.62
N GLY A 32 -18.01 6.21 11.71
CA GLY A 32 -18.76 5.09 12.31
C GLY A 32 -19.95 4.59 11.50
N SER A 33 -20.20 5.19 10.34
CA SER A 33 -21.38 4.91 9.55
C SER A 33 -21.29 3.54 8.85
N MET A 34 -22.41 2.81 8.80
CA MET A 34 -22.50 1.52 8.10
C MET A 34 -22.83 1.76 6.64
N VAL A 35 -22.00 1.23 5.74
CA VAL A 35 -22.13 1.35 4.27
C VAL A 35 -22.21 -0.05 3.69
N TYR A 36 -22.99 -0.24 2.63
CA TYR A 36 -23.08 -1.54 1.98
C TYR A 36 -21.71 -1.92 1.38
N THR A 37 -21.23 -3.15 1.59
CA THR A 37 -19.86 -3.52 1.20
C THR A 37 -19.61 -3.37 -0.31
N LYS A 38 -20.60 -3.65 -1.16
CA LYS A 38 -20.44 -3.42 -2.61
C LYS A 38 -20.32 -1.95 -2.96
N GLU A 39 -21.14 -1.09 -2.35
CA GLU A 39 -21.05 0.36 -2.53
C GLU A 39 -19.69 0.88 -2.07
N TRP A 40 -19.17 0.34 -0.97
CA TRP A 40 -17.83 0.66 -0.47
C TRP A 40 -16.73 0.29 -1.47
N GLU A 41 -16.81 -0.90 -2.05
CA GLU A 41 -15.85 -1.39 -3.06
C GLU A 41 -15.94 -0.61 -4.37
N GLU A 42 -17.16 -0.37 -4.87
CA GLU A 42 -17.45 0.45 -6.06
C GLU A 42 -16.96 1.89 -5.87
N ASN A 43 -17.06 2.40 -4.64
CA ASN A 43 -16.53 3.71 -4.26
C ASN A 43 -15.04 3.67 -3.86
N LEU A 44 -14.29 2.66 -4.32
CA LEU A 44 -12.84 2.52 -4.14
C LEU A 44 -12.36 2.50 -2.68
N SER A 45 -13.19 1.98 -1.77
CA SER A 45 -12.96 2.01 -0.32
C SER A 45 -12.82 3.43 0.26
N VAL A 46 -13.52 4.38 -0.34
CA VAL A 46 -13.75 5.72 0.20
C VAL A 46 -15.14 5.77 0.82
N CYS A 47 -15.29 6.40 1.97
CA CYS A 47 -16.59 6.54 2.60
C CYS A 47 -17.47 7.55 1.84
N PRO A 48 -18.65 7.16 1.32
CA PRO A 48 -19.53 8.09 0.59
C PRO A 48 -20.18 9.18 1.47
N ARG A 49 -20.03 9.08 2.80
CA ARG A 49 -20.61 10.04 3.75
C ARG A 49 -19.63 11.08 4.28
N CYS A 50 -18.37 10.70 4.50
CA CYS A 50 -17.36 11.61 5.06
C CYS A 50 -16.08 11.69 4.22
N GLU A 51 -16.06 11.07 3.04
CA GLU A 51 -14.92 11.01 2.11
C GLU A 51 -13.61 10.53 2.77
N HIS A 52 -13.72 9.75 3.87
CA HIS A 52 -12.56 9.11 4.49
C HIS A 52 -12.03 7.97 3.62
N HIS A 53 -10.74 8.00 3.33
CA HIS A 53 -10.04 6.98 2.57
C HIS A 53 -9.59 5.86 3.49
N ASP A 54 -10.18 4.68 3.34
CA ASP A 54 -9.78 3.54 4.17
C ASP A 54 -8.57 2.81 3.60
N ARG A 55 -7.89 2.08 4.47
CA ARG A 55 -6.71 1.30 4.15
C ARG A 55 -7.09 0.09 3.30
N ILE A 56 -6.36 -0.10 2.21
CA ILE A 56 -6.56 -1.24 1.30
C ILE A 56 -5.26 -2.00 1.10
N GLY A 57 -5.40 -3.30 0.80
CA GLY A 57 -4.27 -4.17 0.52
C GLY A 57 -3.79 -4.09 -0.94
N PRO A 58 -2.68 -4.78 -1.27
CA PRO A 58 -2.08 -4.76 -2.60
C PRO A 58 -3.02 -5.19 -3.71
N LYS A 59 -3.72 -6.32 -3.53
CA LYS A 59 -4.68 -6.83 -4.52
C LYS A 59 -5.73 -5.78 -4.90
N THR A 60 -6.39 -5.18 -3.91
CA THR A 60 -7.40 -4.14 -4.15
C THR A 60 -6.77 -2.93 -4.82
N ARG A 61 -5.60 -2.46 -4.35
CA ARG A 61 -4.93 -1.32 -4.96
C ARG A 61 -4.58 -1.59 -6.42
N PHE A 62 -4.00 -2.74 -6.74
CA PHE A 62 -3.68 -3.14 -8.12
C PHE A 62 -4.91 -3.17 -9.02
N THR A 63 -6.03 -3.72 -8.55
CA THR A 63 -7.31 -3.67 -9.28
C THR A 63 -7.79 -2.25 -9.53
N GLN A 64 -7.53 -1.31 -8.61
CA GLN A 64 -7.93 0.08 -8.77
C GLN A 64 -7.04 0.86 -9.76
N ILE A 65 -5.74 0.54 -9.85
CA ILE A 65 -4.79 1.35 -10.63
C ILE A 65 -4.46 0.77 -12.00
N PHE A 66 -4.45 -0.55 -12.17
CA PHE A 66 -4.11 -1.16 -13.44
C PHE A 66 -5.33 -1.15 -14.39
N ASP A 67 -5.06 -1.19 -15.69
CA ASP A 67 -6.10 -1.23 -16.73
C ASP A 67 -6.75 -2.60 -16.89
N GLY A 68 -6.10 -3.65 -16.40
CA GLY A 68 -6.55 -5.03 -16.54
C GLY A 68 -5.65 -5.99 -15.76
N GLU A 69 -5.27 -7.08 -16.41
CA GLU A 69 -4.38 -8.08 -15.81
C GLU A 69 -3.01 -7.48 -15.47
N PHE A 70 -2.45 -7.96 -14.36
CA PHE A 70 -1.13 -7.61 -13.88
C PHE A 70 -0.39 -8.88 -13.45
N ALA A 71 0.93 -8.87 -13.62
CA ALA A 71 1.79 -9.95 -13.14
C ALA A 71 2.45 -9.54 -11.83
N THR A 72 2.68 -10.47 -10.91
CA THR A 72 3.47 -10.20 -9.70
C THR A 72 4.96 -10.35 -10.00
N VAL A 73 5.78 -9.43 -9.52
CA VAL A 73 7.25 -9.54 -9.60
C VAL A 73 7.74 -10.44 -8.48
N ALA A 74 8.61 -11.41 -8.81
CA ALA A 74 9.17 -12.32 -7.83
C ALA A 74 10.14 -11.58 -6.89
N VAL A 75 9.98 -11.80 -5.58
CA VAL A 75 10.84 -11.22 -4.55
C VAL A 75 11.66 -12.33 -3.90
N ALA A 76 12.95 -12.07 -3.71
CA ALA A 76 13.85 -13.00 -3.03
C ALA A 76 13.41 -13.21 -1.58
N LYS A 77 13.46 -14.46 -1.10
CA LYS A 77 13.17 -14.76 0.30
C LYS A 77 14.32 -14.27 1.18
N VAL A 78 13.97 -13.64 2.30
CA VAL A 78 14.91 -13.23 3.35
C VAL A 78 14.89 -14.20 4.51
N ALA A 79 15.92 -14.14 5.35
CA ALA A 79 15.93 -14.87 6.62
C ALA A 79 14.79 -14.32 7.52
N GLU A 80 13.88 -15.18 7.96
CA GLU A 80 12.69 -14.73 8.70
C GLU A 80 12.99 -14.22 10.11
N ASP A 81 13.96 -14.78 10.82
CA ASP A 81 14.29 -14.37 12.19
C ASP A 81 15.81 -14.48 12.47
N PRO A 82 16.63 -13.62 11.83
CA PRO A 82 18.08 -13.69 11.97
C PRO A 82 18.56 -13.35 13.39
N LEU A 83 17.76 -12.58 14.15
CA LEU A 83 18.08 -12.14 15.50
C LEU A 83 17.51 -13.04 16.60
N LYS A 84 16.73 -14.08 16.24
CA LYS A 84 15.99 -14.93 17.18
C LYS A 84 15.14 -14.09 18.15
N PHE A 85 14.49 -13.07 17.61
CA PHE A 85 13.83 -12.04 18.40
C PHE A 85 12.58 -12.57 19.11
N ARG A 86 12.45 -12.20 20.39
CA ARG A 86 11.29 -12.54 21.21
C ARG A 86 10.94 -11.38 22.12
N ASP A 87 9.68 -10.96 22.04
CA ASP A 87 9.03 -10.12 23.05
C ASP A 87 7.95 -10.96 23.78
N GLN A 88 6.77 -10.40 23.99
CA GLN A 88 5.57 -11.15 24.41
C GLN A 88 5.26 -12.35 23.49
N LYS A 89 5.65 -12.26 22.21
CA LYS A 89 5.52 -13.31 21.19
C LYS A 89 6.85 -13.50 20.47
N ARG A 90 7.08 -14.68 19.90
CA ARG A 90 8.24 -14.89 19.01
C ARG A 90 8.00 -14.15 17.70
N TYR A 91 9.04 -13.64 17.08
CA TYR A 91 8.90 -12.92 15.81
C TYR A 91 8.28 -13.79 14.71
N VAL A 92 8.74 -15.04 14.58
CA VAL A 92 8.19 -16.03 13.63
C VAL A 92 6.67 -16.22 13.78
N ASP A 93 6.14 -16.19 15.01
CA ASP A 93 4.70 -16.34 15.24
C ASP A 93 3.93 -15.09 14.78
N ARG A 94 4.53 -13.90 14.93
CA ARG A 94 3.97 -12.64 14.40
C ARG A 94 3.94 -12.65 12.88
N LEU A 95 5.02 -13.11 12.24
CA LEU A 95 5.08 -13.27 10.78
C LEU A 95 4.02 -14.27 10.28
N ARG A 96 3.89 -15.43 10.93
CA ARG A 96 2.87 -16.42 10.57
C ARG A 96 1.46 -15.85 10.69
N ALA A 97 1.16 -15.12 11.77
CA ALA A 97 -0.14 -14.49 11.96
C ALA A 97 -0.41 -13.41 10.90
N ALA A 98 0.58 -12.59 10.55
CA ALA A 98 0.45 -11.56 9.52
C ALA A 98 0.22 -12.16 8.12
N LYS A 99 0.98 -13.22 7.77
CA LYS A 99 0.79 -13.98 6.53
C LYS A 99 -0.61 -14.59 6.45
N ALA A 100 -1.09 -15.20 7.54
CA ALA A 100 -2.43 -15.78 7.59
C ALA A 100 -3.54 -14.72 7.48
N ALA A 101 -3.36 -13.55 8.12
CA ALA A 101 -4.36 -12.49 8.11
C ALA A 101 -4.46 -11.75 6.76
N THR A 102 -3.35 -11.66 6.03
CA THR A 102 -3.27 -10.87 4.78
C THR A 102 -3.26 -11.73 3.52
N GLY A 103 -2.84 -13.00 3.61
CA GLY A 103 -2.54 -13.84 2.46
C GLY A 103 -1.24 -13.48 1.75
N GLU A 104 -0.51 -12.47 2.22
CA GLU A 104 0.72 -11.97 1.60
C GLU A 104 1.97 -12.54 2.28
N PRO A 105 3.06 -12.79 1.55
CA PRO A 105 4.31 -13.26 2.15
C PRO A 105 5.02 -12.18 2.97
N GLU A 106 4.76 -10.90 2.69
CA GLU A 106 5.40 -9.74 3.30
C GLU A 106 4.49 -8.49 3.17
N ALA A 107 4.85 -7.41 3.88
CA ALA A 107 4.16 -6.13 3.87
C ALA A 107 4.32 -5.31 2.58
N MET A 108 4.99 -5.80 1.54
CA MET A 108 5.06 -5.10 0.25
C MET A 108 4.97 -6.11 -0.88
N THR A 109 4.07 -5.84 -1.82
CA THR A 109 3.87 -6.66 -3.02
C THR A 109 4.12 -5.80 -4.25
N VAL A 110 4.72 -6.39 -5.28
CA VAL A 110 5.11 -5.68 -6.51
C VAL A 110 4.37 -6.29 -7.70
N GLY A 111 3.75 -5.42 -8.50
CA GLY A 111 3.03 -5.76 -9.71
C GLY A 111 3.61 -5.08 -10.95
N ASP A 112 3.47 -5.72 -12.09
CA ASP A 112 3.78 -5.21 -13.44
C ASP A 112 2.47 -5.17 -14.24
N GLY A 113 2.11 -3.99 -14.73
CA GLY A 113 0.88 -3.77 -15.47
C GLY A 113 0.87 -2.44 -16.19
N ARG A 114 -0.30 -2.04 -16.70
CA ARG A 114 -0.50 -0.75 -17.39
C ARG A 114 -1.42 0.16 -16.59
N ILE A 115 -1.08 1.45 -16.53
CA ILE A 115 -1.89 2.52 -15.94
C ILE A 115 -2.18 3.53 -17.04
N GLY A 116 -3.43 3.60 -17.50
CA GLY A 116 -3.82 4.47 -18.61
C GLY A 116 -2.99 4.24 -19.88
N GLY A 117 -2.70 2.98 -20.19
CA GLY A 117 -1.91 2.55 -21.33
C GLY A 117 -0.39 2.55 -21.12
N VAL A 118 0.14 3.24 -20.11
CA VAL A 118 1.59 3.27 -19.81
C VAL A 118 1.96 2.06 -18.96
N ARG A 119 2.89 1.23 -19.42
CA ARG A 119 3.42 0.12 -18.60
C ARG A 119 4.22 0.69 -17.44
N ALA A 120 4.01 0.18 -16.23
CA ALA A 120 4.69 0.61 -15.02
C ALA A 120 4.83 -0.56 -14.04
N ILE A 121 5.91 -0.53 -13.26
CA ILE A 121 6.03 -1.39 -12.08
C ILE A 121 5.44 -0.64 -10.89
N VAL A 122 4.61 -1.32 -10.10
CA VAL A 122 3.92 -0.74 -8.96
C VAL A 122 4.21 -1.57 -7.71
N ALA A 123 4.77 -0.95 -6.69
CA ALA A 123 4.91 -1.54 -5.36
C ALA A 123 3.80 -1.02 -4.43
N VAL A 124 3.12 -1.91 -3.70
CA VAL A 124 2.10 -1.52 -2.72
C VAL A 124 2.46 -2.08 -1.36
N GLN A 125 2.60 -1.19 -0.40
CA GLN A 125 2.83 -1.54 0.99
C GLN A 125 1.51 -1.78 1.74
N ASN A 126 1.43 -2.87 2.49
CA ASN A 126 0.24 -3.33 3.17
C ASN A 126 0.33 -3.08 4.68
N PHE A 127 -0.37 -2.05 5.16
CA PHE A 127 -0.39 -1.73 6.59
C PHE A 127 -0.96 -2.86 7.47
N ALA A 128 -1.83 -3.72 6.92
CA ALA A 128 -2.38 -4.85 7.67
C ALA A 128 -1.30 -5.90 8.04
N PHE A 129 -0.19 -5.94 7.30
CA PHE A 129 0.95 -6.81 7.62
C PHE A 129 1.87 -6.09 8.62
N MET A 130 1.68 -6.36 9.91
CA MET A 130 2.54 -5.83 10.99
C MET A 130 2.73 -4.29 10.93
N GLY A 131 1.65 -3.56 10.66
CA GLY A 131 1.68 -2.09 10.55
C GLY A 131 2.44 -1.59 9.32
N GLY A 132 2.60 -2.42 8.29
CA GLY A 132 3.39 -2.12 7.11
C GLY A 132 4.87 -1.92 7.40
N SER A 133 5.34 -2.33 8.58
CA SER A 133 6.69 -1.98 9.05
C SER A 133 7.77 -2.47 8.09
N MET A 134 8.76 -1.62 7.82
CA MET A 134 9.85 -1.94 6.90
C MET A 134 10.87 -2.85 7.58
N GLY A 135 10.90 -4.11 7.14
CA GLY A 135 11.97 -5.07 7.40
C GLY A 135 12.73 -5.45 6.13
N MET A 136 13.63 -6.42 6.22
CA MET A 136 14.42 -6.94 5.11
C MET A 136 13.54 -7.36 3.93
N GLY A 137 12.40 -8.02 4.18
CA GLY A 137 11.50 -8.45 3.11
C GLY A 137 10.91 -7.28 2.33
N VAL A 138 10.54 -6.19 3.01
CA VAL A 138 10.08 -4.95 2.36
C VAL A 138 11.22 -4.31 1.55
N GLY A 139 12.43 -4.30 2.09
CA GLY A 139 13.61 -3.81 1.37
C GLY A 139 13.92 -4.61 0.10
N GLU A 140 13.86 -5.94 0.15
CA GLU A 140 14.00 -6.80 -1.04
C GLU A 140 12.87 -6.59 -2.05
N ALA A 141 11.62 -6.46 -1.58
CA ALA A 141 10.48 -6.20 -2.46
C ALA A 141 10.65 -4.87 -3.21
N PHE A 142 11.04 -3.81 -2.50
CA PHE A 142 11.30 -2.51 -3.11
C PHE A 142 12.41 -2.60 -4.16
N LEU A 143 13.54 -3.23 -3.83
CA LEU A 143 14.66 -3.40 -4.76
C LEU A 143 14.29 -4.24 -5.98
N ALA A 144 13.51 -5.31 -5.78
CA ALA A 144 13.00 -6.13 -6.87
C ALA A 144 12.11 -5.30 -7.82
N GLY A 145 11.24 -4.44 -7.27
CA GLY A 145 10.42 -3.53 -8.06
C GLY A 145 11.23 -2.48 -8.82
N ALA A 146 12.14 -1.79 -8.14
CA ALA A 146 13.02 -0.80 -8.77
C ALA A 146 13.86 -1.41 -9.90
N ARG A 147 14.45 -2.59 -9.67
CA ARG A 147 15.26 -3.28 -10.68
C ARG A 147 14.43 -3.85 -11.82
N ALA A 148 13.21 -4.32 -11.55
CA ALA A 148 12.29 -4.74 -12.60
C ALA A 148 11.91 -3.54 -13.50
N ALA A 149 11.69 -2.36 -12.90
CA ALA A 149 11.42 -1.14 -13.64
C ALA A 149 12.62 -0.72 -14.51
N VAL A 150 13.83 -0.75 -13.95
CA VAL A 150 15.09 -0.50 -14.68
C VAL A 150 15.25 -1.49 -15.84
N ALA A 151 15.11 -2.78 -15.58
CA ALA A 151 15.26 -3.83 -16.60
C ALA A 151 14.23 -3.72 -17.74
N ALA A 152 12.99 -3.31 -17.41
CA ALA A 152 11.93 -3.13 -18.39
C ALA A 152 11.92 -1.74 -19.04
N GLY A 153 12.72 -0.79 -18.56
CA GLY A 153 12.73 0.59 -19.03
C GLY A 153 11.42 1.34 -18.78
N VAL A 154 10.73 1.04 -17.67
CA VAL A 154 9.41 1.60 -17.33
C VAL A 154 9.44 2.39 -16.02
N PRO A 155 8.49 3.30 -15.78
CA PRO A 155 8.36 4.00 -14.51
C PRO A 155 8.15 3.05 -13.32
N PHE A 156 8.54 3.52 -12.14
CA PHE A 156 8.27 2.87 -10.87
C PHE A 156 7.33 3.72 -10.01
N VAL A 157 6.23 3.13 -9.56
CA VAL A 157 5.27 3.78 -8.66
C VAL A 157 5.24 3.02 -7.34
N VAL A 158 5.31 3.72 -6.19
CA VAL A 158 5.14 3.08 -4.89
C VAL A 158 3.99 3.68 -4.11
N PHE A 159 3.14 2.82 -3.53
CA PHE A 159 2.14 3.19 -2.54
C PHE A 159 2.67 2.84 -1.16
N THR A 160 2.85 3.85 -0.33
CA THR A 160 3.46 3.69 1.00
C THR A 160 2.39 3.71 2.09
N ALA A 161 2.53 2.79 3.04
CA ALA A 161 1.63 2.63 4.18
C ALA A 161 2.38 1.90 5.30
N ALA A 162 3.02 2.63 6.21
CA ALA A 162 3.91 2.08 7.21
C ALA A 162 3.90 2.87 8.52
N GLY A 163 3.96 2.14 9.64
CA GLY A 163 4.16 2.71 10.98
C GLY A 163 5.64 2.95 11.35
N GLY A 164 6.59 2.60 10.48
CA GLY A 164 8.03 2.76 10.72
C GLY A 164 8.87 1.53 10.35
N ALA A 165 10.03 1.39 10.98
CA ALA A 165 10.93 0.25 10.80
C ALA A 165 10.49 -0.97 11.63
N ARG A 166 10.78 -2.18 11.15
CA ARG A 166 10.40 -3.42 11.83
C ARG A 166 11.37 -3.76 12.96
N MET A 167 11.04 -3.29 14.16
CA MET A 167 11.91 -3.40 15.34
C MET A 167 12.41 -4.82 15.63
N GLN A 168 11.64 -5.85 15.27
CA GLN A 168 12.01 -7.26 15.46
C GLN A 168 13.29 -7.66 14.69
N GLU A 169 13.63 -6.93 13.63
CA GLU A 169 14.86 -7.16 12.86
C GLU A 169 15.95 -6.12 13.17
N GLY A 170 15.71 -5.20 14.10
CA GLY A 170 16.70 -4.24 14.62
C GLY A 170 17.43 -3.46 13.53
N ILE A 171 18.77 -3.49 13.58
CA ILE A 171 19.64 -2.79 12.62
C ILE A 171 19.39 -3.22 11.17
N LEU A 172 18.95 -4.46 10.93
CA LEU A 172 18.69 -4.95 9.57
C LEU A 172 17.52 -4.20 8.94
N SER A 173 16.50 -3.83 9.73
CA SER A 173 15.42 -2.95 9.26
C SER A 173 15.90 -1.55 8.94
N LEU A 174 16.77 -0.98 9.79
CA LEU A 174 17.34 0.35 9.55
C LEU A 174 18.13 0.38 8.24
N MET A 175 18.92 -0.67 7.98
CA MET A 175 19.72 -0.77 6.76
C MET A 175 18.90 -0.86 5.48
N GLN A 176 17.58 -1.10 5.55
CA GLN A 176 16.74 -1.02 4.36
C GLN A 176 16.56 0.42 3.85
N MET A 177 16.74 1.44 4.72
CA MET A 177 16.71 2.85 4.29
C MET A 177 17.78 3.14 3.22
N PRO A 178 19.09 2.99 3.48
CA PRO A 178 20.10 3.23 2.45
C PRO A 178 19.99 2.26 1.28
N ARG A 179 19.57 1.00 1.50
CA ARG A 179 19.40 0.02 0.40
C ARG A 179 18.35 0.46 -0.61
N THR A 180 17.18 0.91 -0.14
CA THR A 180 16.13 1.42 -1.02
C THR A 180 16.53 2.72 -1.71
N THR A 181 17.30 3.60 -1.04
CA THR A 181 17.93 4.76 -1.68
C THR A 181 18.85 4.39 -2.84
N VAL A 182 19.62 3.30 -2.73
CA VAL A 182 20.42 2.78 -3.86
C VAL A 182 19.51 2.35 -5.02
N GLY A 183 18.41 1.67 -4.76
CA GLY A 183 17.44 1.32 -5.81
C GLY A 183 16.83 2.54 -6.51
N ILE A 184 16.63 3.64 -5.78
CA ILE A 184 16.18 4.92 -6.37
C ILE A 184 17.28 5.56 -7.20
N ALA A 185 18.54 5.46 -6.77
CA ALA A 185 19.68 5.91 -7.57
C ALA A 185 19.78 5.12 -8.89
N GLU A 186 19.58 3.79 -8.87
CA GLU A 186 19.53 2.94 -10.07
C GLU A 186 18.42 3.42 -11.05
N LEU A 187 17.23 3.78 -10.56
CA LEU A 187 16.15 4.36 -11.38
C LEU A 187 16.53 5.72 -11.99
N LYS A 188 17.14 6.59 -11.17
CA LYS A 188 17.57 7.92 -11.59
C LYS A 188 18.67 7.87 -12.66
N GLU A 189 19.65 6.98 -12.50
CA GLU A 189 20.70 6.74 -13.50
C GLU A 189 20.12 6.23 -14.82
N ALA A 190 19.08 5.38 -14.76
CA ALA A 190 18.31 4.97 -15.92
C ALA A 190 17.37 6.06 -16.46
N GLY A 191 17.28 7.23 -15.82
CA GLY A 191 16.37 8.31 -16.20
C GLY A 191 14.90 7.92 -16.16
N LEU A 192 14.52 7.00 -15.28
CA LEU A 192 13.15 6.48 -15.17
C LEU A 192 12.38 7.23 -14.07
N PRO A 193 11.13 7.65 -14.34
CA PRO A 193 10.32 8.34 -13.33
C PRO A 193 10.03 7.44 -12.13
N TYR A 194 10.24 7.99 -10.94
CA TYR A 194 9.86 7.39 -9.66
C TYR A 194 8.78 8.21 -8.98
N VAL A 195 7.55 7.68 -8.91
CA VAL A 195 6.40 8.37 -8.30
C VAL A 195 6.06 7.72 -6.96
N VAL A 196 5.88 8.54 -5.94
CA VAL A 196 5.45 8.07 -4.61
C VAL A 196 4.02 8.52 -4.34
N VAL A 197 3.18 7.57 -3.92
CA VAL A 197 1.85 7.83 -3.37
C VAL A 197 1.87 7.52 -1.87
N LEU A 198 1.80 8.56 -1.04
CA LEU A 198 1.76 8.47 0.41
C LEU A 198 0.32 8.26 0.88
N THR A 199 0.09 7.14 1.59
CA THR A 199 -1.25 6.78 2.09
C THR A 199 -1.26 6.70 3.62
N ASP A 200 -2.46 6.65 4.21
CA ASP A 200 -2.59 6.66 5.68
C ASP A 200 -2.23 5.31 6.34
N PRO A 201 -1.27 5.27 7.28
CA PRO A 201 -0.26 6.28 7.59
C PRO A 201 1.07 5.96 6.89
N THR A 202 1.91 6.97 6.66
CA THR A 202 3.30 6.80 6.22
C THR A 202 4.21 7.48 7.22
N THR A 203 4.92 6.70 8.05
CA THR A 203 5.72 7.25 9.15
C THR A 203 7.11 6.63 9.33
N GLY A 204 7.95 7.27 10.15
CA GLY A 204 9.22 6.71 10.63
C GLY A 204 10.26 6.52 9.52
N GLY A 205 11.00 5.42 9.59
CA GLY A 205 12.08 5.12 8.64
C GLY A 205 11.63 5.08 7.17
N VAL A 206 10.35 4.77 6.90
CA VAL A 206 9.80 4.80 5.53
C VAL A 206 9.69 6.24 5.03
N THR A 207 9.14 7.16 5.82
CA THR A 207 9.13 8.60 5.47
C THR A 207 10.53 9.16 5.28
N ALA A 208 11.49 8.77 6.13
CA ALA A 208 12.86 9.26 6.06
C ALA A 208 13.72 8.53 5.01
N SER A 209 13.11 7.77 4.11
CA SER A 209 13.81 7.07 3.03
C SER A 209 13.00 7.13 1.74
N TYR A 210 12.64 6.00 1.14
CA TYR A 210 12.08 5.94 -0.20
C TYR A 210 10.75 6.71 -0.35
N ALA A 211 9.97 6.89 0.72
CA ALA A 211 8.70 7.59 0.61
C ALA A 211 8.81 9.11 0.37
N MET A 212 9.99 9.72 0.60
CA MET A 212 10.21 11.17 0.41
C MET A 212 11.29 11.44 -0.65
N LEU A 213 11.53 10.49 -1.55
CA LEU A 213 12.56 10.55 -2.59
C LEU A 213 11.99 10.37 -4.01
N GLY A 214 10.66 10.52 -4.16
CA GLY A 214 10.00 10.51 -5.46
C GLY A 214 10.35 11.75 -6.29
N ASP A 215 10.37 11.59 -7.62
CA ASP A 215 10.34 12.72 -8.55
C ASP A 215 9.02 13.49 -8.45
N VAL A 216 7.93 12.78 -8.11
CA VAL A 216 6.62 13.35 -7.78
C VAL A 216 6.07 12.66 -6.54
N GLN A 217 5.64 13.46 -5.57
CA GLN A 217 5.07 13.04 -4.30
C GLN A 217 3.58 13.41 -4.24
N ILE A 218 2.75 12.37 -4.25
CA ILE A 218 1.29 12.45 -4.21
C ILE A 218 0.85 11.94 -2.85
N ALA A 219 -0.12 12.58 -2.20
CA ALA A 219 -0.78 12.01 -1.02
C ALA A 219 -2.27 11.81 -1.25
N GLU A 220 -2.85 10.80 -0.59
CA GLU A 220 -4.30 10.73 -0.44
C GLU A 220 -4.79 11.73 0.64
N PRO A 221 -5.98 12.34 0.50
CA PRO A 221 -6.57 13.25 1.45
C PRO A 221 -6.49 12.79 2.91
N ASN A 222 -6.13 13.71 3.80
CA ASN A 222 -6.05 13.52 5.25
C ASN A 222 -5.09 12.38 5.70
N ALA A 223 -4.23 11.87 4.82
CA ALA A 223 -3.24 10.86 5.19
C ALA A 223 -2.29 11.38 6.26
N LEU A 224 -2.03 10.58 7.29
CA LEU A 224 -1.02 10.90 8.30
C LEU A 224 0.37 10.58 7.79
N ILE A 225 1.20 11.61 7.63
CA ILE A 225 2.56 11.50 7.09
C ILE A 225 3.54 12.21 8.00
N GLY A 226 4.57 11.50 8.48
CA GLY A 226 5.62 12.16 9.25
C GLY A 226 6.65 11.24 9.89
N PHE A 227 7.82 11.80 10.19
CA PHE A 227 8.93 11.03 10.75
C PHE A 227 8.64 10.50 12.17
N ALA A 228 8.32 11.39 13.10
CA ALA A 228 7.97 11.03 14.47
C ALA A 228 6.46 11.10 14.68
N GLY A 229 5.91 10.25 15.52
CA GLY A 229 4.48 10.30 15.86
C GLY A 229 4.14 11.55 16.68
N GLN A 230 2.97 12.13 16.43
CA GLN A 230 2.46 13.35 17.10
C GLN A 230 2.68 13.35 18.62
N ARG A 231 2.32 12.24 19.29
CA ARG A 231 2.51 12.07 20.74
C ARG A 231 3.95 12.26 21.20
N VAL A 232 4.92 11.74 20.45
CA VAL A 232 6.35 11.85 20.80
C VAL A 232 6.82 13.29 20.62
N ILE A 233 6.30 13.99 19.61
CA ILE A 233 6.65 15.39 19.35
C ILE A 233 6.10 16.27 20.48
N GLU A 234 4.80 16.18 20.79
CA GLU A 234 4.16 16.96 21.86
C GLU A 234 4.85 16.78 23.21
N GLN A 235 5.26 15.55 23.54
CA GLN A 235 5.98 15.28 24.78
C GLN A 235 7.37 15.93 24.82
N THR A 236 8.05 15.99 23.67
CA THR A 236 9.38 16.57 23.53
C THR A 236 9.34 18.09 23.64
N ILE A 237 8.44 18.74 22.90
CA ILE A 237 8.35 20.21 22.86
C ILE A 237 7.48 20.79 23.98
N ARG A 238 6.66 19.96 24.64
CA ARG A 238 5.70 20.33 25.69
C ARG A 238 4.66 21.36 25.26
N GLU A 239 4.27 21.30 24.00
CA GLU A 239 3.27 22.15 23.37
C GLU A 239 2.27 21.30 22.59
N LYS A 240 1.08 21.87 22.34
CA LYS A 240 0.08 21.25 21.48
C LYS A 240 0.46 21.47 20.02
N LEU A 241 0.31 20.43 19.21
CA LEU A 241 0.54 20.56 17.77
C LEU A 241 -0.61 21.34 17.10
N PRO A 242 -0.32 22.06 16.01
CA PRO A 242 -1.35 22.71 15.21
C PRO A 242 -2.42 21.73 14.72
N GLU A 243 -3.63 22.24 14.47
CA GLU A 243 -4.66 21.46 13.78
C GLU A 243 -4.15 21.01 12.40
N GLY A 244 -4.45 19.78 12.02
CA GLY A 244 -4.00 19.21 10.74
C GLY A 244 -2.49 18.90 10.69
N PHE A 245 -1.72 19.07 11.76
CA PHE A 245 -0.30 18.73 11.76
C PHE A 245 -0.06 17.29 11.27
N GLN A 246 0.90 17.12 10.35
CA GLN A 246 1.20 15.85 9.66
C GLN A 246 0.11 15.30 8.72
N ARG A 247 -0.95 16.05 8.43
CA ARG A 247 -1.92 15.67 7.39
C ARG A 247 -1.40 16.04 6.00
N ALA A 248 -1.86 15.31 4.99
CA ALA A 248 -1.51 15.54 3.59
C ALA A 248 -1.64 17.02 3.19
N GLU A 249 -2.73 17.68 3.57
CA GLU A 249 -2.99 19.09 3.28
C GLU A 249 -1.96 20.00 3.97
N TYR A 250 -1.64 19.72 5.25
CA TYR A 250 -0.59 20.44 5.96
C TYR A 250 0.78 20.27 5.30
N LEU A 251 1.14 19.06 4.87
CA LEU A 251 2.40 18.83 4.18
C LEU A 251 2.47 19.52 2.82
N LEU A 252 1.36 19.58 2.09
CA LEU A 252 1.26 20.32 0.83
C LEU A 252 1.53 21.81 1.04
N ASP A 253 0.90 22.41 2.05
CA ASP A 253 1.10 23.84 2.38
C ASP A 253 2.54 24.16 2.82
N HIS A 254 3.30 23.16 3.26
CA HIS A 254 4.70 23.28 3.67
C HIS A 254 5.69 22.81 2.58
N GLY A 255 5.23 22.56 1.36
CA GLY A 255 6.08 22.22 0.21
C GLY A 255 6.72 20.84 0.28
N MET A 256 6.16 19.92 1.08
CA MET A 256 6.65 18.55 1.20
C MET A 256 5.99 17.59 0.19
N LEU A 257 4.87 17.99 -0.41
CA LEU A 257 4.10 17.22 -1.38
C LEU A 257 3.88 18.05 -2.64
N ASP A 258 3.81 17.40 -3.80
CA ASP A 258 3.46 18.05 -5.05
C ASP A 258 1.95 18.19 -5.21
N MET A 259 1.19 17.22 -4.69
CA MET A 259 -0.27 17.21 -4.79
C MET A 259 -0.96 16.31 -3.77
N VAL A 260 -2.19 16.67 -3.42
CA VAL A 260 -3.12 15.81 -2.68
C VAL A 260 -4.23 15.41 -3.65
N VAL A 261 -4.41 14.12 -3.88
CA VAL A 261 -5.27 13.60 -4.96
C VAL A 261 -6.29 12.63 -4.39
N HIS A 262 -7.56 12.89 -4.69
CA HIS A 262 -8.64 12.01 -4.29
C HIS A 262 -8.52 10.64 -4.98
N ARG A 263 -8.82 9.54 -4.28
CA ARG A 263 -8.59 8.17 -4.77
C ARG A 263 -9.33 7.87 -6.07
N ARG A 264 -10.52 8.47 -6.25
CA ARG A 264 -11.31 8.39 -7.49
C ARG A 264 -10.60 8.99 -8.71
N GLU A 265 -9.72 9.96 -8.50
CA GLU A 265 -8.98 10.65 -9.57
C GLU A 265 -7.54 10.13 -9.72
N LEU A 266 -7.10 9.30 -8.77
CA LEU A 266 -5.70 8.90 -8.64
C LEU A 266 -5.18 8.13 -9.85
N LYS A 267 -5.99 7.22 -10.42
CA LYS A 267 -5.60 6.48 -11.63
C LYS A 267 -5.38 7.42 -12.82
N ASP A 268 -6.30 8.34 -13.04
CA ASP A 268 -6.23 9.28 -14.16
C ASP A 268 -5.06 10.26 -13.99
N THR A 269 -4.82 10.71 -12.77
CA THR A 269 -3.67 11.56 -12.45
C THR A 269 -2.35 10.82 -12.67
N LEU A 270 -2.22 9.58 -12.22
CA LEU A 270 -1.05 8.75 -12.48
C LEU A 270 -0.86 8.52 -13.98
N ALA A 271 -1.91 8.16 -14.72
CA ALA A 271 -1.84 7.96 -16.17
C ALA A 271 -1.30 9.21 -16.89
N LYS A 272 -1.82 10.40 -16.55
CA LYS A 272 -1.36 11.67 -17.12
C LYS A 272 0.10 11.96 -16.77
N LEU A 273 0.48 11.84 -15.49
CA LEU A 273 1.84 12.09 -15.03
C LEU A 273 2.84 11.14 -15.71
N LEU A 274 2.56 9.84 -15.69
CA LEU A 274 3.41 8.84 -16.31
C LEU A 274 3.50 9.06 -17.83
N GLY A 275 2.39 9.40 -18.50
CA GLY A 275 2.38 9.73 -19.92
C GLY A 275 3.27 10.93 -20.25
N LEU A 276 3.18 12.01 -19.48
CA LEU A 276 4.00 13.21 -19.67
C LEU A 276 5.50 12.93 -19.42
N LEU A 277 5.81 12.23 -18.33
CA LEU A 277 7.19 11.95 -17.93
C LEU A 277 7.87 10.90 -18.83
N THR A 278 7.10 10.08 -19.54
CA THR A 278 7.64 9.06 -20.47
C THR A 278 7.49 9.42 -21.95
N ALA A 279 6.79 10.50 -22.30
CA ALA A 279 6.48 10.86 -23.68
C ALA A 279 7.70 10.94 -24.61
N ARG A 280 8.82 11.51 -24.15
CA ARG A 280 10.07 11.60 -24.94
C ARG A 280 10.69 10.23 -25.24
N ARG A 281 10.40 9.23 -24.41
CA ARG A 281 11.00 7.89 -24.49
C ARG A 281 10.21 6.96 -25.41
N LEU A 282 8.91 7.20 -25.57
CA LEU A 282 8.06 6.49 -26.52
C LEU A 282 8.26 6.98 -27.97
N ALA A 283 8.83 8.16 -28.14
CA ALA A 283 9.07 8.78 -29.45
C ALA A 283 10.48 8.52 -30.02
N ALA A 284 11.39 7.94 -29.24
CA ALA A 284 12.77 7.61 -29.60
C ALA A 284 12.93 6.10 -29.83
#